data_AF-A0A3M6TBA1-F1
#
_entry.id   AF-A0A3M6TBA1-F1
#
_cell.length_a   1.000
_cell.length_b   1.000
_cell.length_c   1.000
_cell.angle_alpha   90.00
_cell.angle_beta   90.00
_cell.angle_gamma   90.00
#
_symmetry.space_group_name_H-M   'P 1'
#
loop_
_entity.id
_entity.type
_entity.pdbx_description
1 polymer ?
#
loop_
_entity_poly.entity_id
_entity_poly.type
_entity_poly.pdbx_seq_one_letter_code
_entity_poly.pdbx_strand_id
1 'polypeptide(L)'
;KAKLVSVVPHLICDIIAKEKKSIGLSIEAVKLTNIILGDEANHDLDPSDAVCLASKELEDNMEFLLVSAGDFELQAGMVELIVRLLPCASRFTKAPQYFIDKFVSQAFREISMEDFEAGCRHFLNTLNESQKEKRSVTSIPCYSAHFGTLQV
;
A
#
# COMPACT_ATOMS: atom_id res chain seq x y z
N LYS A 1 22.08 1.64 -7.56
CA LYS A 1 20.71 2.20 -7.52
C LYS A 1 20.08 2.27 -8.90
N ALA A 2 20.61 3.01 -9.88
CA ALA A 2 20.02 3.16 -11.23
C ALA A 2 19.65 1.84 -11.96
N LYS A 3 20.49 0.81 -11.93
CA LYS A 3 20.19 -0.51 -12.53
C LYS A 3 19.07 -1.31 -11.83
N LEU A 4 18.76 -0.98 -10.57
CA LEU A 4 17.68 -1.64 -9.83
C LEU A 4 16.35 -0.91 -10.03
N VAL A 5 16.39 0.43 -10.15
CA VAL A 5 15.21 1.26 -10.44
C VAL A 5 14.55 0.84 -11.76
N SER A 6 15.32 0.42 -12.77
CA SER A 6 14.76 -0.09 -14.04
C SER A 6 13.89 -1.35 -13.90
N VAL A 7 13.95 -2.05 -12.77
CA VAL A 7 13.13 -3.25 -12.51
C VAL A 7 11.79 -2.90 -11.86
N VAL A 8 11.67 -1.74 -11.21
CA VAL A 8 10.46 -1.29 -10.50
C VAL A 8 9.19 -1.34 -11.36
N PRO A 9 9.18 -0.89 -12.62
CA PRO A 9 7.96 -0.95 -13.45
C PRO A 9 7.44 -2.38 -13.63
N HIS A 10 8.34 -3.35 -13.77
CA HIS A 10 7.98 -4.76 -13.91
C HIS A 10 7.46 -5.33 -12.59
N LEU A 11 8.07 -4.98 -11.45
CA LEU A 11 7.56 -5.40 -10.15
C LEU A 11 6.13 -4.90 -9.94
N ILE A 12 5.86 -3.62 -10.24
CA ILE A 12 4.54 -3.02 -10.09
C ILE A 12 3.53 -3.64 -11.07
N CYS A 13 3.78 -3.56 -12.38
CA CYS A 13 2.77 -3.93 -13.39
C CYS A 13 2.61 -5.45 -13.58
N ASP A 14 3.67 -6.24 -13.39
CA ASP A 14 3.63 -7.69 -13.67
C ASP A 14 3.45 -8.57 -12.43
N ILE A 15 3.66 -8.01 -11.23
CA ILE A 15 3.56 -8.77 -9.99
C ILE A 15 2.53 -8.14 -9.05
N ILE A 16 2.70 -6.87 -8.68
CA ILE A 16 1.90 -6.21 -7.63
C ILE A 16 0.47 -5.94 -8.12
N ALA A 17 0.31 -5.34 -9.31
CA ALA A 17 -0.99 -4.95 -9.86
C ALA A 17 -1.77 -6.11 -10.52
N LYS A 18 -1.19 -7.32 -10.63
CA LYS A 18 -1.84 -8.46 -11.30
C LYS A 18 -2.63 -9.32 -10.31
N GLU A 19 -3.93 -9.47 -10.60
CA GLU A 19 -4.92 -10.20 -9.78
C GLU A 19 -4.61 -11.69 -9.53
N LYS A 20 -3.88 -12.37 -10.43
CA LYS A 20 -3.66 -13.84 -10.39
C LYS A 20 -2.22 -14.23 -10.06
N LYS A 21 -1.73 -13.84 -8.89
CA LYS A 21 -0.37 -14.18 -8.42
C LYS A 21 -0.38 -14.76 -7.01
N SER A 22 0.70 -15.46 -6.67
CA SER A 22 0.94 -15.94 -5.30
C SER A 22 1.10 -14.72 -4.38
N ILE A 23 0.31 -14.68 -3.30
CA ILE A 23 0.38 -13.62 -2.27
C ILE A 23 1.82 -13.44 -1.79
N GLY A 24 2.54 -14.54 -1.52
CA GLY A 24 3.93 -14.48 -1.08
C GLY A 24 4.88 -13.84 -2.10
N LEU A 25 4.65 -14.06 -3.40
CA LEU A 25 5.45 -13.39 -4.45
C LEU A 25 5.14 -11.89 -4.49
N SER A 26 3.88 -11.51 -4.34
CA SER A 26 3.47 -10.09 -4.31
C SER A 26 4.03 -9.37 -3.10
N ILE A 27 4.03 -9.99 -1.92
CA ILE A 27 4.64 -9.44 -0.70
C ILE A 27 6.12 -9.12 -0.94
N GLU A 28 6.89 -10.09 -1.44
CA GLU A 28 8.32 -9.89 -1.68
C GLU A 28 8.59 -8.86 -2.78
N ALA A 29 7.74 -8.80 -3.82
CA ALA A 29 7.84 -7.77 -4.86
C ALA A 29 7.58 -6.36 -4.31
N VAL A 30 6.57 -6.20 -3.44
CA VAL A 30 6.28 -4.93 -2.77
C VAL A 30 7.44 -4.51 -1.86
N LYS A 31 7.93 -5.40 -1.00
CA LYS A 31 9.08 -5.13 -0.12
C LYS A 31 10.32 -4.72 -0.92
N LEU A 32 10.64 -5.46 -1.98
CA LEU A 32 11.78 -5.14 -2.84
C LEU A 32 11.61 -3.77 -3.52
N THR A 33 10.39 -3.46 -4.00
CA THR A 33 10.09 -2.16 -4.61
C THR A 33 10.28 -1.02 -3.61
N ASN A 34 9.75 -1.18 -2.40
CA ASN A 34 9.90 -0.25 -1.29
C ASN A 34 11.38 0.01 -0.94
N ILE A 35 12.20 -1.05 -0.89
CA ILE A 35 13.65 -0.95 -0.66
C ILE A 35 14.37 -0.22 -1.81
N ILE A 36 14.02 -0.52 -3.06
CA ILE A 36 14.67 0.09 -4.24
C ILE A 36 14.41 1.60 -4.29
N LEU A 37 13.18 2.01 -3.99
CA LEU A 37 12.78 3.42 -3.94
C LEU A 37 13.40 4.13 -2.72
N GLY A 38 13.45 3.45 -1.56
CA GLY A 38 13.98 4.01 -0.32
C GLY A 38 13.28 5.30 0.11
N ASP A 39 13.96 6.13 0.90
CA ASP A 39 13.41 7.41 1.40
C ASP A 39 13.56 8.56 0.39
N GLU A 40 14.26 8.34 -0.72
CA GLU A 40 14.55 9.35 -1.75
C GLU A 40 13.45 9.47 -2.82
N ALA A 41 12.21 9.05 -2.53
CA ALA A 41 11.07 9.21 -3.42
C ALA A 41 10.58 10.69 -3.49
N ASN A 42 11.53 11.60 -3.73
CA ASN A 42 11.32 12.95 -4.26
C ASN A 42 12.18 13.03 -5.53
N HIS A 43 11.88 12.16 -6.49
CA HIS A 43 12.43 12.34 -7.81
C HIS A 43 11.50 13.30 -8.55
N ASP A 44 12.07 14.37 -9.10
CA ASP A 44 11.51 15.07 -10.25
C ASP A 44 11.48 14.07 -11.43
N LEU A 45 10.59 13.07 -11.34
CA LEU A 45 10.46 12.03 -12.35
C LEU A 45 9.82 12.69 -13.55
N ASP A 46 10.49 12.52 -14.69
CA ASP A 46 9.88 12.76 -16.00
C ASP A 46 8.53 12.01 -16.03
N PRO A 47 7.40 12.64 -16.38
CA PRO A 47 6.11 11.97 -16.50
C PRO A 47 6.12 10.79 -17.50
N SER A 48 7.09 10.76 -18.41
CA SER A 48 7.35 9.64 -19.33
C SER A 48 8.28 8.56 -18.78
N ASP A 49 8.82 8.76 -17.57
CA ASP A 49 9.61 7.75 -16.87
C ASP A 49 8.75 6.52 -16.55
N ALA A 50 9.34 5.34 -16.79
CA ALA A 50 8.64 4.08 -16.65
C ALA A 50 8.17 3.83 -15.19
N VAL A 51 8.87 4.38 -14.19
CA VAL A 51 8.44 4.30 -12.78
C VAL A 51 7.23 5.18 -12.55
N CYS A 52 7.17 6.38 -13.15
CA CYS A 52 6.00 7.26 -13.05
C CYS A 52 4.76 6.59 -13.65
N LEU A 53 4.87 5.99 -14.83
CA LEU A 53 3.78 5.26 -15.49
C LEU A 53 3.30 4.06 -14.67
N ALA A 54 4.23 3.26 -14.13
CA ALA A 54 3.88 2.13 -13.29
C ALA A 54 3.24 2.57 -11.96
N SER A 55 3.70 3.67 -11.38
CA SER A 55 3.12 4.26 -10.17
C SER A 55 1.69 4.73 -10.40
N LYS A 56 1.41 5.25 -11.59
CA LYS A 56 0.05 5.64 -11.98
C LYS A 56 -0.90 4.46 -12.09
N GLU A 57 -0.44 3.31 -12.57
CA GLU A 57 -1.24 2.07 -12.59
C GLU A 57 -1.67 1.63 -11.18
N LEU A 58 -0.75 1.76 -10.21
CA LEU A 58 -1.03 1.48 -8.80
C LEU A 58 -2.00 2.50 -8.20
N GLU A 59 -1.86 3.76 -8.57
CA GLU A 59 -2.73 4.87 -8.15
C GLU A 59 -4.16 4.70 -8.69
N ASP A 60 -4.31 4.45 -10.00
CA ASP A 60 -5.59 4.35 -10.69
C ASP A 60 -6.42 3.14 -10.21
N ASN A 61 -5.76 2.07 -9.74
CA ASN A 61 -6.40 0.84 -9.25
C ASN A 61 -6.30 0.64 -7.73
N MET A 62 -5.90 1.68 -6.98
CA MET A 62 -5.52 1.58 -5.57
C MET A 62 -6.56 0.90 -4.68
N GLU A 63 -7.81 1.37 -4.71
CA GLU A 63 -8.87 0.82 -3.85
C GLU A 63 -9.10 -0.66 -4.15
N PHE A 64 -9.17 -1.02 -5.44
CA PHE A 64 -9.35 -2.40 -5.87
C PHE A 64 -8.21 -3.31 -5.43
N LEU A 65 -6.95 -2.89 -5.64
CA LEU A 65 -5.77 -3.68 -5.29
C LEU A 65 -5.68 -3.90 -3.77
N LEU A 66 -5.96 -2.87 -2.97
CA LEU A 66 -5.96 -3.00 -1.51
C LEU A 66 -7.09 -3.90 -1.02
N VAL A 67 -8.32 -3.72 -1.52
CA VAL A 67 -9.48 -4.53 -1.08
C VAL A 67 -9.35 -6.00 -1.51
N SER A 68 -8.77 -6.27 -2.68
CA SER A 68 -8.60 -7.63 -3.21
C SER A 68 -7.34 -8.37 -2.74
N ALA A 69 -6.43 -7.69 -2.01
CA ALA A 69 -5.14 -8.24 -1.60
C ALA A 69 -5.22 -9.54 -0.79
N GLY A 70 -6.24 -9.68 0.07
CA GLY A 70 -6.45 -10.88 0.90
C GLY A 70 -5.40 -11.13 1.98
N ASP A 71 -4.44 -10.22 2.15
CA ASP A 71 -3.37 -10.32 3.14
C ASP A 71 -3.01 -8.93 3.68
N PHE A 72 -2.91 -8.81 5.01
CA PHE A 72 -2.66 -7.52 5.66
C PHE A 72 -1.24 -7.00 5.41
N GLU A 73 -0.24 -7.88 5.35
CA GLU A 73 1.16 -7.51 5.08
C GLU A 73 1.30 -6.97 3.65
N LEU A 74 0.64 -7.64 2.69
CA LEU A 74 0.57 -7.16 1.32
C LEU A 74 -0.12 -5.80 1.22
N GLN A 75 -1.27 -5.63 1.88
CA GLN A 75 -1.96 -4.33 1.96
C GLN A 75 -1.04 -3.24 2.51
N ALA A 76 -0.36 -3.50 3.63
CA ALA A 76 0.50 -2.53 4.30
C ALA A 76 1.69 -2.11 3.42
N GLY A 77 2.34 -3.08 2.77
CA GLY A 77 3.44 -2.78 1.86
C GLY A 77 2.98 -1.98 0.62
N MET A 78 1.79 -2.27 0.07
CA MET A 78 1.23 -1.48 -1.03
C MET A 78 0.91 -0.05 -0.59
N VAL A 79 0.36 0.13 0.61
CA VAL A 79 0.14 1.46 1.19
C VAL A 79 1.47 2.21 1.33
N GLU A 80 2.51 1.57 1.87
CA GLU A 80 3.86 2.15 2.00
C GLU A 80 4.40 2.62 0.63
N LEU A 81 4.28 1.77 -0.39
CA LEU A 81 4.69 2.06 -1.75
C LEU A 81 3.95 3.27 -2.30
N ILE A 82 2.62 3.29 -2.15
CA ILE A 82 1.78 4.41 -2.59
C ILE A 82 2.15 5.70 -1.87
N VAL A 83 2.33 5.69 -0.54
CA VAL A 83 2.60 6.93 0.21
C VAL A 83 4.00 7.48 -0.03
N ARG A 84 4.96 6.63 -0.45
CA ARG A 84 6.26 7.06 -0.98
C ARG A 84 6.13 7.71 -2.36
N LEU A 85 5.30 7.16 -3.23
CA LEU A 85 5.11 7.65 -4.61
C LEU A 85 4.18 8.87 -4.69
N LEU A 86 3.27 9.01 -3.72
CA LEU A 86 2.27 10.08 -3.65
C LEU A 86 2.48 10.94 -2.39
N PRO A 87 3.20 12.07 -2.50
CA PRO A 87 3.50 12.94 -1.36
C PRO A 87 2.25 13.39 -0.61
N CYS A 88 2.41 13.68 0.69
CA CYS A 88 1.32 14.07 1.59
C CYS A 88 0.46 15.22 1.03
N ALA A 89 1.10 16.26 0.46
CA ALA A 89 0.39 17.39 -0.15
C ALA A 89 -0.56 16.95 -1.29
N SER A 90 -0.15 15.98 -2.11
CA SER A 90 -0.96 15.44 -3.21
C SER A 90 -2.08 14.52 -2.71
N ARG A 91 -1.88 13.82 -1.58
CA ARG A 91 -2.90 12.96 -0.98
C ARG A 91 -4.14 13.74 -0.54
N PHE A 92 -3.99 14.97 -0.03
CA PHE A 92 -5.15 15.79 0.38
C PHE A 92 -6.14 16.02 -0.76
N THR A 93 -5.65 16.31 -1.96
CA THR A 93 -6.48 16.58 -3.14
C THR A 93 -6.99 15.31 -3.82
N LYS A 94 -6.21 14.22 -3.76
CA LYS A 94 -6.48 13.00 -4.53
C LYS A 94 -7.24 11.93 -3.75
N ALA A 95 -7.12 11.87 -2.42
CA ALA A 95 -7.79 10.84 -1.60
C ALA A 95 -9.31 10.72 -1.81
N PRO A 96 -10.08 11.81 -2.04
CA PRO A 96 -11.52 11.68 -2.34
C PRO A 96 -11.84 11.07 -3.70
N GLN A 97 -10.85 11.00 -4.58
CA GLN A 97 -10.98 10.41 -5.92
C GLN A 97 -10.74 8.91 -5.87
N TYR A 98 -9.89 8.44 -4.95
CA TYR A 98 -9.62 7.00 -4.76
C TYR A 98 -10.61 6.32 -3.85
N PHE A 99 -11.09 7.01 -2.81
CA PHE A 99 -11.95 6.42 -1.79
C PHE A 99 -13.23 7.21 -1.66
N ILE A 100 -14.36 6.58 -2.00
CA ILE A 100 -15.69 7.18 -1.90
C ILE A 100 -16.08 7.39 -0.42
N ASP A 101 -15.68 6.47 0.45
CA ASP A 101 -15.93 6.58 1.88
C ASP A 101 -15.08 7.69 2.51
N LYS A 102 -15.73 8.63 3.19
CA LYS A 102 -15.08 9.82 3.76
C LYS A 102 -14.13 9.48 4.91
N PHE A 103 -14.41 8.46 5.70
CA PHE A 103 -13.56 8.04 6.79
C PHE A 103 -12.31 7.33 6.26
N VAL A 104 -12.46 6.49 5.24
CA VAL A 104 -11.33 5.87 4.53
C VAL A 104 -10.44 6.94 3.89
N SER A 105 -11.07 7.89 3.16
CA SER A 105 -10.37 9.00 2.52
C SER A 105 -9.61 9.87 3.53
N GLN A 106 -10.22 10.13 4.69
CA GLN A 106 -9.58 10.88 5.78
C GLN A 106 -8.40 10.11 6.39
N ALA A 107 -8.58 8.83 6.74
CA ALA A 107 -7.53 8.01 7.32
C ALA A 107 -6.32 7.86 6.38
N PHE A 108 -6.53 7.80 5.05
CA PHE A 108 -5.45 7.76 4.07
C PHE A 108 -4.61 9.05 4.06
N ARG A 109 -5.25 10.22 4.23
CA ARG A 109 -4.56 11.52 4.26
C ARG A 109 -3.68 11.69 5.50
N GLU A 110 -4.09 11.08 6.60
CA GLU A 110 -3.42 11.19 7.90
C GLU A 110 -2.20 10.28 8.05
N ILE A 111 -1.97 9.37 7.10
CA ILE A 111 -0.75 8.53 7.10
C ILE A 111 0.47 9.44 7.01
N SER A 112 1.36 9.36 8.00
CA SER A 112 2.68 9.98 8.01
C SER A 112 3.75 8.92 7.77
N MET A 113 4.87 9.28 7.14
CA MET A 113 6.03 8.38 7.05
C MET A 113 6.75 8.23 8.39
N GLU A 114 6.66 9.24 9.26
CA GLU A 114 7.29 9.21 10.60
C GLU A 114 6.59 8.25 11.55
N ASP A 115 5.26 8.15 11.45
CA ASP A 115 4.39 7.27 12.24
C ASP A 115 3.64 6.27 11.35
N PHE A 116 4.35 5.72 10.35
CA PHE A 116 3.72 4.92 9.28
C PHE A 116 2.93 3.73 9.80
N GLU A 117 3.48 2.95 10.73
CA GLU A 117 2.83 1.73 11.21
C GLU A 117 1.45 1.99 11.82
N ALA A 118 1.35 3.01 12.69
CA ALA A 118 0.09 3.37 13.34
C ALA A 118 -0.93 3.91 12.34
N GLY A 119 -0.51 4.84 11.46
CA GLY A 119 -1.37 5.43 10.44
C GLY A 119 -1.85 4.40 9.41
N CYS A 120 -0.94 3.54 8.94
CA CYS A 120 -1.24 2.45 8.01
C CYS A 120 -2.25 1.47 8.61
N ARG A 121 -2.05 1.06 9.88
CA ARG A 121 -2.97 0.18 10.59
C ARG A 121 -4.35 0.80 10.74
N HIS A 122 -4.43 2.08 11.11
CA HIS A 122 -5.70 2.79 11.21
C HIS A 122 -6.43 2.83 9.86
N PHE A 123 -5.75 3.28 8.81
CA PHE A 123 -6.29 3.34 7.45
C PHE A 123 -6.79 1.98 6.96
N LEU A 124 -5.98 0.92 7.06
CA LEU A 124 -6.36 -0.40 6.56
C LEU A 124 -7.51 -1.01 7.34
N ASN A 125 -7.60 -0.79 8.66
CA ASN A 125 -8.76 -1.22 9.43
C ASN A 125 -10.03 -0.49 8.96
N THR A 126 -9.97 0.83 8.78
CA THR A 126 -11.10 1.62 8.25
C THR A 126 -11.50 1.20 6.83
N LEU A 127 -10.53 0.95 5.95
CA LEU A 127 -10.77 0.46 4.60
C LEU A 127 -11.44 -0.93 4.62
N ASN A 128 -10.89 -1.88 5.36
CA ASN A 128 -11.43 -3.23 5.42
C ASN A 128 -12.83 -3.25 6.06
N GLU A 129 -13.09 -2.42 7.07
CA GLU A 129 -14.42 -2.30 7.68
C GLU A 129 -15.46 -1.70 6.72
N SER A 130 -15.08 -0.74 5.88
CA SER A 130 -16.00 -0.12 4.90
C SER A 130 -16.54 -1.14 3.87
N GLN A 131 -15.78 -2.21 3.61
CA GLN A 131 -16.18 -3.30 2.70
C GLN A 131 -17.21 -4.27 3.31
N LYS A 132 -17.48 -4.19 4.62
CA LYS A 132 -18.45 -5.05 5.33
C LYS A 132 -18.20 -6.53 5.05
N GLU A 133 -19.19 -7.25 4.53
CA GLU A 133 -19.12 -8.69 4.20
C GLU A 133 -18.17 -9.01 3.04
N LYS A 134 -17.73 -8.01 2.27
CA LYS A 134 -16.82 -8.21 1.12
C LYS A 134 -15.34 -8.06 1.47
N ARG A 135 -15.01 -7.79 2.74
CA ARG A 135 -13.62 -7.60 3.16
C ARG A 135 -12.82 -8.89 3.01
N SER A 136 -11.64 -8.77 2.42
CA SER A 136 -10.71 -9.90 2.28
C SER A 136 -9.82 -10.09 3.52
N VAL A 137 -9.73 -9.06 4.37
CA VAL A 137 -8.96 -9.07 5.61
C VAL A 137 -9.85 -8.59 6.77
N THR A 138 -9.78 -9.27 7.92
CA THR A 138 -10.50 -8.89 9.14
C THR A 138 -9.51 -8.75 10.30
N SER A 139 -9.49 -7.57 10.91
CA SER A 139 -8.73 -7.29 12.14
C SER A 139 -9.65 -7.42 13.35
N ILE A 140 -9.21 -8.17 14.37
CA ILE A 140 -9.96 -8.37 15.61
C ILE A 140 -9.08 -7.93 16.78
N PRO A 141 -9.58 -7.06 17.70
CA PRO A 141 -8.86 -6.73 18.92
C PRO A 141 -8.54 -7.99 19.72
N CYS A 142 -7.28 -8.13 20.13
CA CYS A 142 -6.81 -9.28 20.89
C CYS A 142 -6.47 -8.82 22.31
N TYR A 143 -7.06 -9.46 23.33
CA TYR A 143 -6.73 -9.17 24.74
C TYR A 143 -5.37 -9.76 25.14
N SER A 144 -5.03 -10.95 24.63
CA SER A 144 -3.74 -11.61 24.87
C SER A 144 -3.52 -12.72 23.85
N ALA A 145 -2.27 -12.91 23.41
CA ALA A 145 -1.84 -14.04 22.60
C ALA A 145 -0.81 -14.87 23.37
N HIS A 146 -0.80 -16.19 23.17
CA HIS A 146 0.14 -17.09 23.83
C HIS A 146 0.76 -18.05 22.81
N PHE A 147 2.07 -18.27 22.93
CA PHE A 147 2.80 -19.31 22.22
C PHE A 147 3.32 -20.34 23.24
N GLY A 148 2.60 -21.44 23.40
CA GLY A 148 2.81 -22.36 24.51
C GLY A 148 2.47 -21.70 25.84
N THR A 149 3.43 -21.65 26.76
CA THR A 149 3.28 -20.98 28.07
C THR A 149 3.73 -19.52 28.06
N LEU A 150 4.29 -19.03 26.95
CA LEU A 150 4.77 -17.66 26.82
C LEU A 150 3.63 -16.77 26.31
N GLN A 151 3.37 -15.66 27.00
CA GLN A 151 2.51 -14.59 26.51
C GLN A 151 3.32 -13.70 25.55
N VAL A 152 2.76 -13.42 24.37
CA VAL A 152 3.38 -12.64 23.27
C VAL A 152 2.68 -11.29 23.13
#